data_AF-A0A314XWS9-F1
#
_entry.id   AF-A0A314XWS9-F1
#
_cell.length_a   1.000
_cell.length_b   1.000
_cell.length_c   1.000
_cell.angle_alpha   90.00
_cell.angle_beta   90.00
_cell.angle_gamma   90.00
#
_symmetry.space_group_name_H-M   'P 1'
#
loop_
_entity.id
_entity.type
_entity.pdbx_description
1 polymer ?
#
loop_
_entity_poly.entity_id
_entity_poly.type
_entity_poly.pdbx_seq_one_letter_code
_entity_poly.pdbx_strand_id
1 'polypeptide(L)'
;MAGVAPEGSQFDAKQYDTKMSELLSTDGQEFFTSYDEVYESFDSMGLQENLLRGIYAYGFEKPSAIQQRGIVPFCKGLDVIQQAQSGTGKTATFCSGILQQLDYAVVQCQALVLAPTRELAQQIEKVMRALGDYLGVKVHACVGGTSVREDQRILQAGVHVVVGTPGRVFDMLRRQSLRPDYIKMFVLDEADEMLSRGFKDQIYDIFQLLPSKVQMRSRDHTVSATHGDMDQNTRDIIMREFRSGSSRVLITTDLLARGIDVQQVSLVINYDLPTQPENYLHRIGRSGRFGRKGVAINFVTKDDERMLYDIQRFYNVVIEELPSNVADLL
;
A
#
# COMPACT_ATOMS: atom_id res chain seq x y z
N MET A 1 -20.27 -27.26 -46.42
CA MET A 1 -20.36 -25.82 -46.76
C MET A 1 -21.25 -25.15 -45.74
N ALA A 2 -20.81 -24.01 -45.22
CA ALA A 2 -21.25 -23.38 -43.97
C ALA A 2 -22.70 -22.85 -44.01
N GLY A 3 -23.36 -22.93 -42.86
CA GLY A 3 -24.68 -22.38 -42.59
C GLY A 3 -24.67 -20.88 -42.30
N VAL A 4 -25.80 -20.26 -42.63
CA VAL A 4 -26.12 -18.82 -42.66
C VAL A 4 -26.37 -18.26 -41.25
N ALA A 5 -25.95 -17.01 -40.98
CA ALA A 5 -26.30 -16.24 -39.79
C ALA A 5 -27.57 -15.37 -40.04
N PRO A 6 -28.51 -15.24 -39.08
CA PRO A 6 -29.69 -14.39 -39.22
C PRO A 6 -29.48 -12.95 -38.69
N GLU A 7 -30.31 -12.03 -39.23
CA GLU A 7 -30.27 -10.58 -39.12
C GLU A 7 -30.65 -9.97 -37.75
N GLY A 8 -29.90 -8.91 -37.40
CA GLY A 8 -30.25 -7.67 -36.70
C GLY A 8 -31.45 -7.55 -35.76
N SER A 9 -31.18 -7.30 -34.48
CA SER A 9 -32.08 -6.57 -33.56
C SER A 9 -31.80 -5.06 -33.67
N GLN A 10 -32.77 -4.27 -34.15
CA GLN A 10 -32.69 -2.80 -34.19
C GLN A 10 -32.63 -2.19 -32.77
N PHE A 11 -31.66 -1.31 -32.57
CA PHE A 11 -31.41 -0.58 -31.32
C PHE A 11 -32.34 0.63 -31.20
N ASP A 12 -33.14 0.70 -30.13
CA ASP A 12 -34.07 1.81 -29.88
C ASP A 12 -33.43 2.86 -28.95
N ALA A 13 -32.90 3.92 -29.55
CA ALA A 13 -32.12 4.96 -28.87
C ALA A 13 -32.89 5.71 -27.77
N LYS A 14 -34.23 5.79 -27.85
CA LYS A 14 -35.05 6.52 -26.85
C LYS A 14 -35.13 5.79 -25.50
N GLN A 15 -35.10 4.47 -25.52
CA GLN A 15 -35.08 3.67 -24.30
C GLN A 15 -33.71 3.75 -23.61
N TYR A 16 -32.65 3.95 -24.39
CA TYR A 16 -31.29 4.18 -23.91
C TYR A 16 -31.13 5.55 -23.24
N ASP A 17 -31.62 6.64 -23.86
CA ASP A 17 -31.49 7.99 -23.27
C ASP A 17 -32.27 8.14 -21.95
N THR A 18 -33.40 7.43 -21.82
CA THR A 18 -34.21 7.46 -20.59
C THR A 18 -33.50 6.71 -19.45
N LYS A 19 -32.92 5.53 -19.74
CA LYS A 19 -32.10 4.77 -18.79
C LYS A 19 -30.79 5.49 -18.45
N MET A 20 -30.19 6.17 -19.43
CA MET A 20 -28.96 6.94 -19.26
C MET A 20 -29.20 8.18 -18.40
N SER A 21 -30.36 8.83 -18.52
CA SER A 21 -30.73 9.96 -17.65
C SER A 21 -31.00 9.52 -16.20
N GLU A 22 -31.51 8.30 -15.97
CA GLU A 22 -31.61 7.71 -14.63
C GLU A 22 -30.24 7.33 -14.06
N LEU A 23 -29.33 6.75 -14.86
CA LEU A 23 -27.96 6.41 -14.47
C LEU A 23 -27.06 7.63 -14.20
N LEU A 24 -27.27 8.72 -14.95
CA LEU A 24 -26.55 9.99 -14.77
C LEU A 24 -27.09 10.84 -13.61
N SER A 25 -28.17 10.41 -12.94
CA SER A 25 -28.72 11.10 -11.77
C SER A 25 -28.07 10.68 -10.44
N THR A 26 -27.25 9.63 -10.44
CA THR A 26 -26.43 9.21 -9.31
C THR A 26 -25.01 9.76 -9.46
N ASP A 27 -24.81 11.00 -9.01
CA ASP A 27 -23.48 11.55 -8.73
C ASP A 27 -22.72 10.65 -7.74
N GLY A 28 -21.55 10.16 -8.13
CA GLY A 28 -20.64 9.47 -7.21
C GLY A 28 -19.36 9.00 -7.89
N GLN A 29 -18.25 9.70 -7.65
CA GLN A 29 -16.90 9.17 -7.90
C GLN A 29 -16.77 7.80 -7.21
N GLU A 30 -16.67 6.71 -7.97
CA GLU A 30 -16.50 5.37 -7.40
C GLU A 30 -15.11 5.22 -6.76
N PHE A 31 -15.11 5.03 -5.43
CA PHE A 31 -13.93 4.66 -4.64
C PHE A 31 -13.81 3.12 -4.62
N PHE A 32 -12.72 2.57 -5.16
CA PHE A 32 -12.47 1.12 -5.17
C PHE A 32 -11.78 0.65 -3.88
N THR A 33 -12.26 -0.44 -3.29
CA THR A 33 -11.74 -1.02 -2.04
C THR A 33 -11.88 -2.55 -2.08
N SER A 34 -10.86 -3.28 -1.61
CA SER A 34 -10.91 -4.74 -1.38
C SER A 34 -11.49 -5.12 0.00
N TYR A 35 -11.94 -4.11 0.74
CA TYR A 35 -12.58 -4.22 2.04
C TYR A 35 -14.05 -3.81 1.92
N ASP A 36 -14.95 -4.75 2.24
CA ASP A 36 -16.38 -4.60 1.95
C ASP A 36 -17.16 -3.83 3.04
N GLU A 37 -16.61 -3.71 4.25
CA GLU A 37 -17.30 -3.02 5.35
C GLU A 37 -17.19 -1.50 5.20
N VAL A 38 -18.34 -0.82 5.22
CA VAL A 38 -18.47 0.64 5.15
C VAL A 38 -19.15 1.13 6.43
N TYR A 39 -18.55 2.12 7.07
CA TYR A 39 -19.02 2.67 8.35
C TYR A 39 -19.48 4.12 8.18
N GLU A 40 -20.79 4.35 8.21
CA GLU A 40 -21.42 5.67 7.96
C GLU A 40 -21.24 6.70 9.10
N SER A 41 -20.80 6.26 10.27
CA SER A 41 -20.49 7.14 11.41
C SER A 41 -19.23 6.69 12.14
N PHE A 42 -18.52 7.62 12.78
CA PHE A 42 -17.37 7.27 13.62
C PHE A 42 -17.76 6.38 14.81
N ASP A 43 -18.95 6.58 15.40
CA ASP A 43 -19.44 5.74 16.50
C ASP A 43 -19.58 4.27 16.11
N SER A 44 -19.90 4.01 14.83
CA SER A 44 -20.04 2.63 14.33
C SER A 44 -18.71 1.89 14.13
N MET A 45 -17.58 2.60 14.16
CA MET A 45 -16.25 2.03 13.88
C MET A 45 -15.60 1.33 15.08
N GLY A 46 -16.23 1.34 16.27
CA GLY A 46 -15.69 0.70 17.47
C GLY A 46 -14.43 1.35 18.02
N LEU A 47 -14.28 2.67 17.86
CA LEU A 47 -13.14 3.44 18.34
C LEU A 47 -13.21 3.70 19.85
N GLN A 48 -12.05 3.91 20.49
CA GLN A 48 -11.98 4.31 21.90
C GLN A 48 -12.76 5.61 22.14
N GLU A 49 -13.49 5.71 23.26
CA GLU A 49 -14.32 6.89 23.57
C GLU A 49 -13.53 8.20 23.55
N ASN A 50 -12.31 8.20 24.10
CA ASN A 50 -11.46 9.39 24.09
C ASN A 50 -10.94 9.74 22.69
N LEU A 51 -10.75 8.75 21.81
CA LEU A 51 -10.44 9.01 20.40
C LEU A 51 -11.65 9.61 19.67
N LEU A 52 -12.85 9.07 19.88
CA LEU A 52 -14.10 9.64 19.34
C LEU A 52 -14.29 11.09 19.78
N ARG A 53 -14.07 11.38 21.07
CA ARG A 53 -14.10 12.75 21.59
C ARG A 53 -13.12 13.67 20.88
N GLY A 54 -11.90 13.19 20.60
CA GLY A 54 -10.90 13.94 19.85
C GLY A 54 -11.30 14.20 18.39
N ILE A 55 -11.86 13.18 17.71
CA ILE A 55 -12.39 13.28 16.34
C ILE A 55 -13.49 14.35 16.26
N TYR A 56 -14.46 14.31 17.16
CA TYR A 56 -15.56 15.28 17.19
C TYR A 56 -15.09 16.68 17.60
N ALA A 57 -14.18 16.80 18.58
CA ALA A 57 -13.62 18.09 19.00
C ALA A 57 -12.75 18.75 17.91
N TYR A 58 -12.13 17.95 17.04
CA TYR A 58 -11.40 18.45 15.86
C TYR A 58 -12.33 19.06 14.81
N GLY A 59 -13.63 18.74 14.86
CA GLY A 59 -14.66 19.28 13.98
C GLY A 59 -15.16 18.31 12.90
N PHE A 60 -14.81 17.03 12.99
CA PHE A 60 -15.42 16.03 12.10
C PHE A 60 -16.82 15.66 12.58
N GLU A 61 -17.82 15.77 11.71
CA GLU A 61 -19.20 15.35 12.01
C GLU A 61 -19.51 13.95 11.44
N LYS A 62 -19.06 13.69 10.21
CA LYS A 62 -19.25 12.41 9.51
C LYS A 62 -17.95 11.98 8.82
N PRO A 63 -17.70 10.66 8.72
CA PRO A 63 -16.55 10.15 7.99
C PRO A 63 -16.68 10.41 6.49
N SER A 64 -15.58 10.85 5.86
CA SER A 64 -15.46 10.89 4.40
C SER A 64 -15.38 9.48 3.80
N ALA A 65 -15.58 9.34 2.49
CA ALA A 65 -15.58 8.03 1.82
C ALA A 65 -14.33 7.16 2.12
N ILE A 66 -13.14 7.79 2.19
CA ILE A 66 -11.90 7.11 2.54
C ILE A 66 -11.81 6.75 4.04
N GLN A 67 -12.42 7.55 4.92
CA GLN A 67 -12.48 7.26 6.35
C GLN A 67 -13.46 6.13 6.67
N GLN A 68 -14.62 6.11 5.99
CA GLN A 68 -15.66 5.07 6.13
C GLN A 68 -15.13 3.66 5.88
N ARG A 69 -14.14 3.53 4.99
CA ARG A 69 -13.53 2.26 4.59
C ARG A 69 -12.14 2.05 5.18
N GLY A 70 -11.43 3.14 5.49
CA GLY A 70 -10.00 3.08 5.77
C GLY A 70 -9.61 3.01 7.25
N ILE A 71 -10.45 3.52 8.16
CA ILE A 71 -10.09 3.58 9.59
C ILE A 71 -10.09 2.18 10.21
N VAL A 72 -11.17 1.41 10.00
CA VAL A 72 -11.37 0.11 10.66
C VAL A 72 -10.35 -0.95 10.24
N PRO A 73 -9.98 -1.11 8.94
CA PRO A 73 -8.89 -2.00 8.54
C PRO A 73 -7.58 -1.69 9.27
N PHE A 74 -7.25 -0.40 9.38
CA PHE A 74 -6.06 0.04 10.10
C PHE A 74 -6.19 -0.33 11.58
N CYS A 75 -7.34 -0.11 12.22
CA CYS A 75 -7.56 -0.47 13.63
C CYS A 75 -7.45 -1.98 13.90
N LYS A 76 -7.85 -2.81 12.93
CA LYS A 76 -7.71 -4.28 12.96
C LYS A 76 -6.25 -4.76 12.76
N GLY A 77 -5.32 -3.84 12.48
CA GLY A 77 -3.91 -4.14 12.31
C GLY A 77 -3.57 -4.76 10.95
N LEU A 78 -4.43 -4.55 9.96
CA LEU A 78 -4.19 -5.00 8.58
C LEU A 78 -3.17 -4.07 7.90
N ASP A 79 -2.43 -4.62 6.94
CA ASP A 79 -1.70 -3.80 5.98
C ASP A 79 -2.69 -3.09 5.07
N VAL A 80 -2.53 -1.78 4.88
CA VAL A 80 -3.46 -0.98 4.09
C VAL A 80 -2.72 -0.08 3.11
N ILE A 81 -3.15 -0.13 1.85
CA ILE A 81 -2.83 0.88 0.84
C ILE A 81 -4.08 1.73 0.64
N GLN A 82 -3.96 3.04 0.87
CA GLN A 82 -5.08 3.97 0.80
C GLN A 82 -4.81 5.04 -0.25
N GLN A 83 -5.63 5.06 -1.29
CA GLN A 83 -5.55 6.05 -2.35
C GLN A 83 -6.85 6.86 -2.39
N ALA A 84 -6.72 8.19 -2.34
CA ALA A 84 -7.82 9.13 -2.49
C ALA A 84 -7.26 10.47 -2.95
N GLN A 85 -8.14 11.34 -3.47
CA GLN A 85 -7.79 12.71 -3.86
C GLN A 85 -7.25 13.51 -2.66
N SER A 86 -6.51 14.59 -2.91
CA SER A 86 -6.05 15.48 -1.84
C SER A 86 -7.23 16.12 -1.10
N GLY A 87 -7.07 16.40 0.19
CA GLY A 87 -8.12 17.00 1.02
C GLY A 87 -9.28 16.07 1.44
N THR A 88 -9.27 14.79 1.06
CA THR A 88 -10.36 13.84 1.35
C THR A 88 -10.31 13.22 2.75
N GLY A 89 -9.32 13.55 3.58
CA GLY A 89 -9.20 13.07 4.96
C GLY A 89 -8.26 11.87 5.18
N LYS A 90 -7.44 11.49 4.20
CA LYS A 90 -6.41 10.40 4.31
C LYS A 90 -5.55 10.50 5.57
N THR A 91 -5.03 11.70 5.87
CA THR A 91 -4.21 11.93 7.05
C THR A 91 -4.95 11.60 8.35
N ALA A 92 -6.21 12.05 8.46
CA ALA A 92 -7.04 11.73 9.61
C ALA A 92 -7.39 10.23 9.69
N THR A 93 -7.51 9.54 8.55
CA THR A 93 -7.72 8.09 8.49
C THR A 93 -6.60 7.32 9.18
N PHE A 94 -5.35 7.48 8.73
CA PHE A 94 -4.24 6.74 9.35
C PHE A 94 -3.92 7.26 10.76
N CYS A 95 -4.06 8.56 11.04
CA CYS A 95 -3.87 9.09 12.39
C CYS A 95 -4.84 8.43 13.38
N SER A 96 -6.12 8.30 13.02
CA SER A 96 -7.12 7.64 13.86
C SER A 96 -6.77 6.16 14.07
N GLY A 97 -6.37 5.47 13.00
CA GLY A 97 -5.94 4.07 13.09
C GLY A 97 -4.72 3.87 13.99
N ILE A 98 -3.71 4.76 13.91
CA ILE A 98 -2.54 4.73 14.79
C ILE A 98 -2.97 4.95 16.23
N LEU A 99 -3.69 6.03 16.51
CA LEU A 99 -4.13 6.41 17.87
C LEU A 99 -4.96 5.31 18.53
N GLN A 100 -5.80 4.61 17.78
CA GLN A 100 -6.58 3.48 18.26
C GLN A 100 -5.71 2.30 18.73
N GLN A 101 -4.58 2.06 18.07
CA GLN A 101 -3.68 0.93 18.34
C GLN A 101 -2.57 1.21 19.35
N LEU A 102 -2.37 2.45 19.77
CA LEU A 102 -1.33 2.80 20.76
C LEU A 102 -1.64 2.20 22.13
N ASP A 103 -0.58 1.74 22.81
CA ASP A 103 -0.62 1.45 24.24
C ASP A 103 -0.09 2.67 25.02
N TYR A 104 -1.01 3.42 25.62
CA TYR A 104 -0.68 4.66 26.33
C TYR A 104 0.02 4.44 27.68
N ALA A 105 0.08 3.21 28.19
CA ALA A 105 0.89 2.89 29.37
C ALA A 105 2.38 2.82 29.04
N VAL A 106 2.74 2.62 27.77
CA VAL A 106 4.11 2.48 27.29
C VAL A 106 4.54 3.72 26.53
N VAL A 107 5.22 4.64 27.23
CA VAL A 107 5.75 5.89 26.66
C VAL A 107 7.05 5.65 25.88
N GLN A 108 6.95 4.87 24.81
CA GLN A 108 7.99 4.57 23.83
C GLN A 108 7.41 4.69 22.42
N CYS A 109 8.27 4.90 21.42
CA CYS A 109 7.81 5.09 20.05
C CYS A 109 7.20 3.78 19.53
N GLN A 110 5.90 3.79 19.26
CA GLN A 110 5.12 2.64 18.80
C GLN A 110 4.68 2.76 17.35
N ALA A 111 4.61 3.97 16.81
CA ALA A 111 4.33 4.22 15.41
C ALA A 111 5.35 5.19 14.81
N LEU A 112 5.77 4.92 13.58
CA LEU A 112 6.61 5.79 12.79
C LEU A 112 5.87 6.19 11.50
N VAL A 113 5.73 7.50 11.29
CA VAL A 113 5.13 8.06 10.07
C VAL A 113 6.21 8.84 9.31
N LEU A 114 6.42 8.51 8.04
CA LEU A 114 7.29 9.27 7.16
C LEU A 114 6.46 10.13 6.21
N ALA A 115 6.92 11.36 6.00
CA ALA A 115 6.37 12.32 5.03
C ALA A 115 7.52 12.93 4.21
N PRO A 116 7.28 13.32 2.94
CA PRO A 116 8.34 13.82 2.06
C PRO A 116 8.86 15.20 2.48
N THR A 117 8.00 16.04 3.06
CA THR A 117 8.33 17.42 3.43
C THR A 117 8.26 17.67 4.93
N ARG A 118 8.97 18.71 5.38
CA ARG A 118 9.02 19.10 6.79
C ARG A 118 7.66 19.64 7.24
N GLU A 119 7.03 20.40 6.36
CA GLU A 119 5.76 21.06 6.53
C GLU A 119 4.64 20.02 6.67
N LEU A 120 4.64 18.99 5.82
CA LEU A 120 3.67 17.90 5.92
C LEU A 120 3.86 17.10 7.21
N ALA A 121 5.09 16.77 7.59
CA ALA A 121 5.37 16.09 8.86
C ALA A 121 4.85 16.88 10.07
N GLN A 122 5.05 18.20 10.10
CA GLN A 122 4.52 19.08 11.16
C GLN A 122 2.99 19.19 11.12
N GLN A 123 2.37 19.15 9.94
CA GLN A 123 0.92 19.13 9.81
C GLN A 123 0.33 17.83 10.36
N ILE A 124 0.91 16.68 10.00
CA ILE A 124 0.51 15.36 10.54
C ILE A 124 0.65 15.35 12.06
N GLU A 125 1.75 15.88 12.61
CA GLU A 125 1.94 16.00 14.06
C GLU A 125 0.79 16.77 14.72
N LYS A 126 0.40 17.93 14.17
CA LYS A 126 -0.71 18.73 14.68
C LYS A 126 -2.03 17.98 14.64
N VAL A 127 -2.34 17.32 13.52
CA VAL A 127 -3.56 16.50 13.38
C VAL A 127 -3.57 15.40 14.44
N MET A 128 -2.47 14.67 14.59
CA MET A 128 -2.39 13.55 15.52
C MET A 128 -2.50 13.99 16.98
N ARG A 129 -1.90 15.13 17.35
CA ARG A 129 -2.07 15.74 18.68
C ARG A 129 -3.52 16.14 18.94
N ALA A 130 -4.17 16.77 17.96
CA ALA A 130 -5.55 17.23 18.14
C ALA A 130 -6.55 16.07 18.25
N LEU A 131 -6.41 15.05 17.38
CA LEU A 131 -7.25 13.84 17.46
C LEU A 131 -6.97 13.02 18.73
N GLY A 132 -5.74 13.05 19.24
CA GLY A 132 -5.32 12.30 20.42
C GLY A 132 -5.29 13.10 21.73
N ASP A 133 -5.87 14.30 21.77
CA ASP A 133 -5.78 15.22 22.92
C ASP A 133 -6.31 14.56 24.20
N TYR A 134 -7.49 13.94 24.11
CA TYR A 134 -8.12 13.20 25.22
C TYR A 134 -7.49 11.84 25.51
N LEU A 135 -6.54 11.38 24.69
CA LEU A 135 -5.79 10.13 24.91
C LEU A 135 -4.46 10.37 25.63
N GLY A 136 -4.01 11.63 25.76
CA GLY A 136 -2.70 11.95 26.31
C GLY A 136 -1.55 11.51 25.38
N VAL A 137 -1.80 11.51 24.07
CA VAL A 137 -0.77 11.11 23.08
C VAL A 137 0.43 12.05 23.14
N LYS A 138 1.61 11.48 22.90
CA LYS A 138 2.88 12.21 22.78
C LYS A 138 3.41 11.94 21.39
N VAL A 139 3.33 12.96 20.54
CA VAL A 139 3.81 12.90 19.15
C VAL A 139 5.05 13.79 19.06
N HIS A 140 5.99 13.51 18.16
CA HIS A 140 7.09 14.43 17.87
C HIS A 140 7.42 14.44 16.38
N ALA A 141 7.63 15.64 15.83
CA ALA A 141 8.04 15.85 14.45
C ALA A 141 9.58 15.90 14.32
N CYS A 142 10.18 14.83 13.82
CA CYS A 142 11.60 14.74 13.47
C CYS A 142 11.84 15.24 12.05
N VAL A 143 12.11 16.54 11.90
CA VAL A 143 12.32 17.18 10.60
C VAL A 143 13.69 17.86 10.50
N GLY A 144 14.24 17.97 9.29
CA GLY A 144 15.49 18.71 9.04
C GLY A 144 15.42 20.16 9.51
N GLY A 145 16.57 20.85 9.61
CA GLY A 145 16.62 22.28 9.96
C GLY A 145 16.23 22.66 11.40
N THR A 146 15.80 21.71 12.23
CA THR A 146 15.64 21.90 13.69
C THR A 146 16.86 21.40 14.46
N SER A 147 16.96 21.76 15.74
CA SER A 147 18.04 21.33 16.63
C SER A 147 18.01 19.82 16.85
N VAL A 148 19.06 19.14 16.39
CA VAL A 148 19.25 17.70 16.64
C VAL A 148 19.29 17.41 18.14
N ARG A 149 19.94 18.25 18.94
CA ARG A 149 20.01 18.05 20.39
C ARG A 149 18.64 18.09 21.06
N GLU A 150 17.74 18.94 20.57
CA GLU A 150 16.39 19.02 21.11
C GLU A 150 15.56 17.81 20.72
N ASP A 151 15.66 17.35 19.46
CA ASP A 151 15.04 16.09 19.04
C ASP A 151 15.51 14.92 19.92
N GLN A 152 16.82 14.81 20.17
CA GLN A 152 17.36 13.77 21.05
C GLN A 152 16.78 13.85 22.46
N ARG A 153 16.67 15.06 23.03
CA ARG A 153 16.11 15.28 24.37
C ARG A 153 14.64 14.85 24.44
N ILE A 154 13.85 15.22 23.45
CA ILE A 154 12.41 14.88 23.38
C ILE A 154 12.23 13.36 23.22
N LEU A 155 12.99 12.74 22.31
CA LEU A 155 12.92 11.29 22.08
C LEU A 155 13.34 10.49 23.31
N GLN A 156 14.38 10.93 24.04
CA GLN A 156 14.82 10.33 25.29
C GLN A 156 13.79 10.46 26.42
N ALA A 157 13.03 11.57 26.44
CA ALA A 157 11.93 11.75 27.39
C ALA A 157 10.72 10.82 27.11
N GLY A 158 10.68 10.22 25.91
CA GLY A 158 9.66 9.26 25.50
C GLY A 158 8.49 9.92 24.77
N VAL A 159 8.18 9.39 23.60
CA VAL A 159 7.03 9.75 22.77
C VAL A 159 6.34 8.48 22.29
N HIS A 160 5.03 8.53 22.05
CA HIS A 160 4.26 7.40 21.51
C HIS A 160 4.41 7.29 19.99
N VAL A 161 4.53 8.42 19.29
CA VAL A 161 4.61 8.47 17.83
C VAL A 161 5.71 9.44 17.39
N VAL A 162 6.48 9.02 16.39
CA VAL A 162 7.36 9.91 15.64
C VAL A 162 6.80 10.10 14.24
N VAL A 163 6.70 11.35 13.82
CA VAL A 163 6.42 11.76 12.45
C VAL A 163 7.68 12.45 11.93
N GLY A 164 8.11 12.23 10.69
CA GLY A 164 9.30 12.93 10.23
C GLY A 164 9.66 12.75 8.78
N THR A 165 10.67 13.50 8.35
CA THR A 165 11.27 13.32 7.03
C THR A 165 12.30 12.19 7.08
N PRO A 166 12.48 11.41 5.99
CA PRO A 166 13.38 10.24 5.99
C PRO A 166 14.78 10.55 6.53
N GLY A 167 15.41 11.62 6.03
CA GLY A 167 16.77 11.98 6.44
C GLY A 167 16.95 12.23 7.95
N ARG A 168 16.01 12.96 8.59
CA ARG A 168 16.12 13.23 10.04
C ARG A 168 15.77 12.00 10.87
N VAL A 169 14.74 11.24 10.48
CA VAL A 169 14.37 10.00 11.16
C VAL A 169 15.52 8.99 11.12
N PHE A 170 16.13 8.81 9.94
CA PHE A 170 17.28 7.92 9.77
C PHE A 170 18.45 8.32 10.66
N ASP A 171 18.78 9.62 10.73
CA ASP A 171 19.83 10.13 11.64
C ASP A 171 19.49 9.82 13.11
N MET A 172 18.24 10.00 13.55
CA MET A 172 17.83 9.72 14.93
C MET A 172 17.91 8.22 15.27
N LEU A 173 17.56 7.34 14.33
CA LEU A 173 17.69 5.89 14.47
C LEU A 173 19.16 5.46 14.54
N ARG A 174 20.00 5.94 13.62
CA ARG A 174 21.44 5.65 13.57
C ARG A 174 22.16 6.08 14.84
N ARG A 175 21.76 7.22 15.43
CA ARG A 175 22.28 7.72 16.71
C ARG A 175 21.71 7.00 17.93
N GLN A 176 20.82 6.03 17.75
CA GLN A 176 20.07 5.35 18.82
C GLN A 176 19.29 6.30 19.75
N SER A 177 19.00 7.50 19.25
CA SER A 177 18.20 8.51 19.96
C SER A 177 16.71 8.22 19.78
N LEU A 178 16.32 7.77 18.59
CA LEU A 178 15.07 7.04 18.36
C LEU A 178 15.37 5.54 18.48
N ARG A 179 14.75 4.88 19.46
CA ARG A 179 14.85 3.44 19.64
C ARG A 179 13.69 2.73 18.90
N PRO A 180 13.98 1.78 18.00
CA PRO A 180 12.95 1.17 17.17
C PRO A 180 12.18 0.04 17.88
N ASP A 181 12.64 -0.43 19.04
CA ASP A 181 12.23 -1.67 19.71
C ASP A 181 10.71 -1.84 19.88
N TYR A 182 9.99 -0.74 20.11
CA TYR A 182 8.54 -0.73 20.35
C TYR A 182 7.71 -0.37 19.12
N ILE A 183 8.36 0.02 18.01
CA ILE A 183 7.65 0.39 16.79
C ILE A 183 6.94 -0.86 16.27
N LYS A 184 5.62 -0.76 16.10
CA LYS A 184 4.72 -1.82 15.63
C LYS A 184 3.88 -1.40 14.42
N MET A 185 3.96 -0.12 14.04
CA MET A 185 3.26 0.49 12.91
C MET A 185 4.23 1.39 12.15
N PHE A 186 4.21 1.30 10.82
CA PHE A 186 4.99 2.12 9.91
C PHE A 186 4.07 2.66 8.82
N VAL A 187 4.07 3.98 8.61
CA VAL A 187 3.20 4.65 7.63
C VAL A 187 4.05 5.53 6.72
N LEU A 188 3.76 5.48 5.42
CA LEU A 188 4.30 6.37 4.41
C LEU A 188 3.16 7.26 3.92
N ASP A 189 3.20 8.55 4.25
CA ASP A 189 2.32 9.54 3.62
C ASP A 189 2.93 9.99 2.28
N GLU A 190 2.08 10.28 1.29
CA GLU A 190 2.51 10.58 -0.10
C GLU A 190 3.49 9.51 -0.64
N ALA A 191 3.09 8.24 -0.52
CA ALA A 191 3.91 7.08 -0.82
C ALA A 191 4.47 7.06 -2.25
N ASP A 192 3.75 7.62 -3.22
CA ASP A 192 4.20 7.79 -4.61
C ASP A 192 5.39 8.75 -4.71
N GLU A 193 5.34 9.89 -4.03
CA GLU A 193 6.47 10.82 -3.94
C GLU A 193 7.64 10.20 -3.17
N MET A 194 7.34 9.54 -2.05
CA MET A 194 8.33 8.89 -1.18
C MET A 194 9.05 7.71 -1.85
N LEU A 195 8.38 6.99 -2.74
CA LEU A 195 8.97 5.87 -3.50
C LEU A 195 9.57 6.32 -4.84
N SER A 196 9.43 7.60 -5.20
CA SER A 196 10.06 8.19 -6.38
C SER A 196 11.58 8.38 -6.21
N ARG A 197 12.26 8.88 -7.26
CA ARG A 197 13.72 9.06 -7.29
C ARG A 197 14.17 10.09 -6.24
N GLY A 198 14.66 9.63 -5.10
CA GLY A 198 15.32 10.47 -4.08
C GLY A 198 15.20 9.98 -2.64
N PHE A 199 14.06 9.39 -2.26
CA PHE A 199 13.81 8.94 -0.88
C PHE A 199 13.77 7.41 -0.71
N LYS A 200 13.62 6.66 -1.80
CA LYS A 200 13.52 5.19 -1.80
C LYS A 200 14.60 4.50 -0.98
N ASP A 201 15.87 4.83 -1.21
CA ASP A 201 16.99 4.20 -0.51
C ASP A 201 16.99 4.53 0.99
N GLN A 202 16.64 5.78 1.36
CA GLN A 202 16.53 6.19 2.76
C GLN A 202 15.38 5.49 3.48
N ILE A 203 14.24 5.31 2.80
CA ILE A 203 13.10 4.58 3.36
C ILE A 203 13.48 3.11 3.58
N TYR A 204 14.16 2.50 2.61
CA TYR A 204 14.68 1.15 2.74
C TYR A 204 15.64 1.03 3.93
N ASP A 205 16.59 1.96 4.06
CA ASP A 205 17.53 2.01 5.18
C ASP A 205 16.83 2.15 6.54
N ILE A 206 15.80 2.99 6.64
CA ILE A 206 14.98 3.11 7.85
C ILE A 206 14.29 1.78 8.15
N PHE A 207 13.68 1.17 7.14
CA PHE A 207 12.93 -0.07 7.28
C PHE A 207 13.80 -1.23 7.78
N GLN A 208 15.06 -1.31 7.34
CA GLN A 208 16.05 -2.29 7.82
C GLN A 208 16.38 -2.13 9.31
N LEU A 209 16.19 -0.94 9.89
CA LEU A 209 16.41 -0.66 11.31
C LEU A 209 15.18 -0.91 12.19
N LEU A 210 14.00 -1.15 11.61
CA LEU A 210 12.78 -1.42 12.36
C LEU A 210 12.70 -2.87 12.86
N PRO A 211 11.91 -3.17 13.91
CA PRO A 211 11.80 -4.54 14.43
C PRO A 211 11.26 -5.51 13.39
N SER A 212 11.72 -6.76 13.47
CA SER A 212 11.27 -7.83 12.56
C SER A 212 9.76 -7.99 12.56
N LYS A 213 9.04 -7.68 13.65
CA LYS A 213 7.56 -7.74 13.68
C LYS A 213 6.88 -6.69 12.81
N VAL A 214 7.47 -5.50 12.64
CA VAL A 214 7.00 -4.50 11.66
C VAL A 214 7.34 -4.97 10.27
N GLN A 215 8.57 -5.45 10.09
CA GLN A 215 9.01 -6.10 8.87
C GLN A 215 8.20 -7.35 8.55
N MET A 216 7.51 -7.96 9.53
CA MET A 216 6.69 -9.18 9.40
C MET A 216 5.18 -8.91 9.39
N ARG A 217 4.70 -7.76 9.89
CA ARG A 217 3.29 -7.35 9.75
C ARG A 217 3.04 -6.78 8.37
N SER A 218 3.99 -6.01 7.84
CA SER A 218 4.07 -5.73 6.39
C SER A 218 4.34 -6.99 5.54
N ARG A 219 4.50 -8.15 6.20
CA ARG A 219 4.55 -9.47 5.59
C ARG A 219 3.23 -10.26 5.77
N ASP A 220 2.12 -9.63 6.14
CA ASP A 220 0.80 -10.26 5.92
C ASP A 220 0.37 -10.12 4.45
N HIS A 221 1.04 -9.24 3.69
CA HIS A 221 1.55 -9.59 2.36
C HIS A 221 3.02 -9.95 2.45
N THR A 222 3.38 -11.20 2.74
CA THR A 222 4.79 -11.57 2.84
C THR A 222 5.41 -11.36 1.48
N VAL A 223 6.19 -10.29 1.33
CA VAL A 223 6.96 -10.02 0.13
C VAL A 223 8.35 -10.57 0.39
N SER A 224 8.67 -11.72 -0.20
CA SER A 224 10.04 -12.19 -0.28
C SER A 224 10.70 -11.60 -1.53
N ALA A 225 11.97 -11.23 -1.46
CA ALA A 225 12.71 -10.73 -2.63
C ALA A 225 13.97 -11.56 -2.86
N THR A 226 14.25 -11.92 -4.11
CA THR A 226 15.45 -12.69 -4.47
C THR A 226 16.12 -12.17 -5.74
N HIS A 227 17.47 -12.13 -5.76
CA HIS A 227 18.25 -11.68 -6.92
C HIS A 227 19.57 -12.46 -7.10
N GLY A 228 20.21 -12.22 -8.25
CA GLY A 228 21.39 -12.94 -8.76
C GLY A 228 22.69 -12.79 -7.95
N ASP A 229 22.74 -11.90 -6.97
CA ASP A 229 23.93 -11.67 -6.12
C ASP A 229 23.78 -12.26 -4.70
N MET A 230 22.60 -12.75 -4.34
CA MET A 230 22.39 -13.43 -3.05
C MET A 230 23.11 -14.79 -2.99
N ASP A 231 23.57 -15.18 -1.81
CA ASP A 231 24.11 -16.53 -1.63
C ASP A 231 23.02 -17.61 -1.76
N GLN A 232 23.43 -18.82 -2.16
CA GLN A 232 22.48 -19.89 -2.47
C GLN A 232 21.64 -20.32 -1.24
N ASN A 233 22.21 -20.28 -0.04
CA ASN A 233 21.50 -20.69 1.17
C ASN A 233 20.36 -19.71 1.50
N THR A 234 20.62 -18.40 1.35
CA THR A 234 19.59 -17.36 1.52
C THR A 234 18.47 -17.50 0.49
N ARG A 235 18.81 -17.80 -0.78
CA ARG A 235 17.81 -18.08 -1.82
C ARG A 235 16.95 -19.30 -1.48
N ASP A 236 17.56 -20.36 -0.97
CA ASP A 236 16.85 -21.60 -0.62
C ASP A 236 15.87 -21.40 0.54
N ILE A 237 16.21 -20.55 1.51
CA ILE A 237 15.32 -20.16 2.62
C ILE A 237 14.12 -19.37 2.09
N ILE A 238 14.35 -18.34 1.28
CA ILE A 238 13.30 -17.51 0.66
C ILE A 238 12.33 -18.37 -0.17
N MET A 239 12.89 -19.28 -0.97
CA MET A 239 12.10 -20.19 -1.80
C MET A 239 11.29 -21.20 -0.98
N ARG A 240 11.81 -21.63 0.18
CA ARG A 240 11.08 -22.51 1.11
C ARG A 240 9.90 -21.78 1.75
N GLU A 241 10.09 -20.53 2.18
CA GLU A 241 9.03 -19.69 2.75
C GLU A 241 7.93 -19.38 1.74
N PHE A 242 8.28 -19.09 0.49
CA PHE A 242 7.31 -18.84 -0.57
C PHE A 242 6.53 -20.11 -0.96
N ARG A 243 7.19 -21.27 -1.00
CA ARG A 243 6.50 -22.56 -1.25
C ARG A 243 5.57 -22.98 -0.13
N SER A 244 5.90 -22.69 1.13
CA SER A 244 5.06 -23.04 2.27
C SER A 244 3.83 -22.13 2.40
N GLY A 245 3.71 -21.07 1.60
CA GLY A 245 2.69 -20.04 1.75
C GLY A 245 2.92 -19.14 2.97
N SER A 246 4.05 -19.33 3.67
CA SER A 246 4.56 -18.39 4.68
C SER A 246 4.89 -17.06 4.00
N SER A 247 5.26 -17.11 2.71
CA SER A 247 5.30 -15.97 1.82
C SER A 247 4.26 -15.96 0.69
N ARG A 248 3.53 -14.85 0.52
CA ARG A 248 2.42 -14.72 -0.44
C ARG A 248 2.78 -13.95 -1.71
N VAL A 249 3.83 -13.14 -1.67
CA VAL A 249 4.32 -12.31 -2.78
C VAL A 249 5.82 -12.55 -2.92
N LEU A 250 6.31 -12.80 -4.14
CA LEU A 250 7.74 -12.98 -4.42
C LEU A 250 8.18 -11.99 -5.49
N ILE A 251 9.13 -11.12 -5.16
CA ILE A 251 9.80 -10.23 -6.09
C ILE A 251 11.11 -10.90 -6.53
N THR A 252 11.33 -11.02 -7.83
CA THR A 252 12.52 -11.68 -8.37
C THR A 252 13.03 -11.03 -9.65
N THR A 253 14.33 -11.13 -9.90
CA THR A 253 14.92 -10.80 -11.21
C THR A 253 14.86 -11.99 -12.17
N ASP A 254 15.08 -11.72 -13.47
CA ASP A 254 14.96 -12.69 -14.59
C ASP A 254 15.70 -14.02 -14.39
N LEU A 255 16.86 -13.96 -13.72
CA LEU A 255 17.75 -15.11 -13.56
C LEU A 255 17.12 -16.23 -12.73
N LEU A 256 16.18 -15.90 -11.84
CA LEU A 256 15.53 -16.84 -10.93
C LEU A 256 14.09 -17.18 -11.35
N ALA A 257 13.54 -16.50 -12.36
CA ALA A 257 12.21 -16.80 -12.90
C ALA A 257 12.14 -18.18 -13.58
N ARG A 258 13.28 -18.72 -14.05
CA ARG A 258 13.38 -20.05 -14.66
C ARG A 258 13.51 -21.12 -13.56
N GLY A 259 12.39 -21.77 -13.21
CA GLY A 259 12.42 -22.97 -12.35
C GLY A 259 11.67 -22.85 -11.02
N ILE A 260 11.03 -21.70 -10.75
CA ILE A 260 10.05 -21.58 -9.67
C ILE A 260 8.85 -22.46 -10.01
N ASP A 261 8.78 -23.64 -9.37
CA ASP A 261 7.63 -24.52 -9.37
C ASP A 261 6.85 -24.31 -8.08
N VAL A 262 5.87 -23.40 -8.14
CA VAL A 262 4.97 -23.07 -7.03
C VAL A 262 3.55 -23.10 -7.57
N GLN A 263 2.83 -24.17 -7.22
CA GLN A 263 1.51 -24.50 -7.78
C GLN A 263 0.38 -23.53 -7.37
N GLN A 264 0.68 -22.53 -6.53
CA GLN A 264 -0.29 -21.63 -5.90
C GLN A 264 -0.23 -20.19 -6.44
N VAL A 265 0.60 -19.89 -7.44
CA VAL A 265 0.68 -18.52 -7.99
C VAL A 265 -0.49 -18.29 -8.95
N SER A 266 -1.41 -17.39 -8.60
CA SER A 266 -2.57 -17.00 -9.42
C SER A 266 -2.30 -15.75 -10.28
N LEU A 267 -1.43 -14.86 -9.83
CA LEU A 267 -1.14 -13.57 -10.43
C LEU A 267 0.37 -13.35 -10.59
N VAL A 268 0.78 -12.88 -11.77
CA VAL A 268 2.14 -12.42 -12.06
C VAL A 268 2.08 -10.94 -12.43
N ILE A 269 2.94 -10.11 -11.84
CA ILE A 269 3.06 -8.69 -12.19
C ILE A 269 4.46 -8.47 -12.78
N ASN A 270 4.54 -8.08 -14.04
CA ASN A 270 5.75 -7.57 -14.66
C ASN A 270 5.84 -6.07 -14.36
N TYR A 271 6.66 -5.72 -13.37
CA TYR A 271 6.91 -4.32 -13.03
C TYR A 271 7.70 -3.61 -14.14
N ASP A 272 8.69 -4.31 -14.71
CA ASP A 272 9.41 -3.89 -15.92
C ASP A 272 9.20 -4.97 -17.00
N LEU A 273 9.00 -4.59 -18.26
CA LEU A 273 8.92 -5.56 -19.35
C LEU A 273 10.29 -6.25 -19.59
N PRO A 274 10.31 -7.55 -19.92
CA PRO A 274 11.55 -8.23 -20.26
C PRO A 274 12.10 -7.73 -21.59
N THR A 275 13.41 -7.42 -21.61
CA THR A 275 14.11 -6.92 -22.81
C THR A 275 14.14 -7.93 -23.96
N GLN A 276 13.97 -9.21 -23.67
CA GLN A 276 13.87 -10.29 -24.65
C GLN A 276 12.49 -10.93 -24.58
N PRO A 277 11.74 -11.04 -25.70
CA PRO A 277 10.42 -11.65 -25.73
C PRO A 277 10.39 -13.05 -25.10
N GLU A 278 11.41 -13.86 -25.35
CA GLU A 278 11.55 -15.23 -24.82
C GLU A 278 11.40 -15.32 -23.29
N ASN A 279 11.86 -14.30 -22.56
CA ASN A 279 11.77 -14.26 -21.10
C ASN A 279 10.35 -13.97 -20.61
N TYR A 280 9.50 -13.34 -21.42
CA TYR A 280 8.12 -13.02 -21.08
C TYR A 280 7.30 -14.27 -20.75
N LEU A 281 7.33 -15.28 -21.62
CA LEU A 281 6.61 -16.53 -21.39
C LEU A 281 7.12 -17.26 -20.14
N HIS A 282 8.43 -17.19 -19.88
CA HIS A 282 9.01 -17.80 -18.68
C HIS A 282 8.58 -17.11 -17.37
N ARG A 283 8.33 -15.79 -17.41
CA ARG A 283 7.80 -15.01 -16.28
C ARG A 283 6.33 -15.29 -16.03
N ILE A 284 5.49 -15.27 -17.07
CA ILE A 284 4.03 -15.45 -16.91
C ILE A 284 3.61 -16.91 -16.74
N GLY A 285 4.38 -17.88 -17.26
CA GLY A 285 4.14 -19.33 -17.11
C GLY A 285 4.31 -19.88 -15.68
N ARG A 286 4.28 -18.99 -14.68
CA ARG A 286 4.24 -19.29 -13.25
C ARG A 286 2.80 -19.38 -12.72
N SER A 287 1.85 -18.71 -13.37
CA SER A 287 0.42 -18.88 -13.10
C SER A 287 -0.24 -19.85 -14.09
N GLY A 288 -1.42 -20.38 -13.74
CA GLY A 288 -2.24 -21.18 -14.65
C GLY A 288 -1.77 -22.60 -15.00
N ARG A 289 -0.97 -23.24 -14.13
CA ARG A 289 -0.52 -24.64 -14.31
C ARG A 289 -1.67 -25.64 -14.11
N PHE A 290 -1.63 -26.77 -14.84
CA PHE A 290 -2.64 -27.85 -14.80
C PHE A 290 -4.07 -27.39 -15.15
N GLY A 291 -4.21 -26.42 -16.06
CA GLY A 291 -5.52 -25.96 -16.54
C GLY A 291 -6.23 -24.98 -15.60
N ARG A 292 -5.53 -24.46 -14.58
CA ARG A 292 -6.03 -23.35 -13.75
C ARG A 292 -5.96 -22.04 -14.53
N LYS A 293 -6.83 -21.08 -14.22
CA LYS A 293 -6.71 -19.71 -14.73
C LYS A 293 -5.53 -19.02 -14.05
N GLY A 294 -4.82 -18.18 -14.79
CA GLY A 294 -3.71 -17.39 -14.29
C GLY A 294 -3.71 -16.04 -14.97
N VAL A 295 -3.42 -14.98 -14.21
CA VAL A 295 -3.41 -13.60 -14.71
C VAL A 295 -1.98 -13.08 -14.74
N ALA A 296 -1.65 -12.31 -15.77
CA ALA A 296 -0.42 -11.55 -15.85
C ALA A 296 -0.74 -10.07 -16.11
N ILE A 297 -0.19 -9.18 -15.30
CA ILE A 297 -0.35 -7.73 -15.44
C ILE A 297 1.03 -7.13 -15.78
N ASN A 298 1.07 -6.23 -16.75
CA ASN A 298 2.28 -5.55 -17.18
C ASN A 298 2.17 -4.07 -16.87
N PHE A 299 3.16 -3.50 -16.18
CA PHE A 299 3.31 -2.06 -16.12
C PHE A 299 4.16 -1.63 -17.31
N VAL A 300 3.66 -0.64 -18.05
CA VAL A 300 4.21 -0.22 -19.33
C VAL A 300 4.29 1.30 -19.31
N THR A 301 5.50 1.84 -19.44
CA THR A 301 5.71 3.27 -19.65
C THR A 301 5.68 3.59 -21.15
N LYS A 302 5.65 4.88 -21.51
CA LYS A 302 5.70 5.30 -22.93
C LYS A 302 6.94 4.77 -23.67
N ASP A 303 8.05 4.60 -22.95
CA ASP A 303 9.31 4.10 -23.54
C ASP A 303 9.25 2.57 -23.79
N ASP A 304 8.31 1.87 -23.17
CA ASP A 304 8.17 0.41 -23.23
C ASP A 304 7.21 -0.07 -24.34
N GLU A 305 6.51 0.83 -25.04
CA GLU A 305 5.51 0.48 -26.07
C GLU A 305 6.08 -0.44 -27.17
N ARG A 306 7.33 -0.18 -27.59
CA ARG A 306 8.02 -1.02 -28.60
C ARG A 306 8.27 -2.43 -28.07
N MET A 307 8.68 -2.54 -26.81
CA MET A 307 8.96 -3.82 -26.17
C MET A 307 7.68 -4.65 -26.00
N LEU A 308 6.58 -4.01 -25.61
CA LEU A 308 5.27 -4.64 -25.54
C LEU A 308 4.81 -5.13 -26.92
N TYR A 309 4.98 -4.29 -27.95
CA TYR A 309 4.65 -4.64 -29.33
C TYR A 309 5.45 -5.86 -29.82
N ASP A 310 6.75 -5.91 -29.54
CA ASP A 310 7.61 -7.04 -29.91
C ASP A 310 7.18 -8.34 -29.22
N ILE A 311 6.78 -8.28 -27.95
CA ILE A 311 6.24 -9.43 -27.20
C ILE A 311 4.94 -9.94 -27.82
N GLN A 312 3.98 -9.04 -28.09
CA GLN A 312 2.70 -9.40 -28.70
C GLN A 312 2.89 -10.03 -30.08
N ARG A 313 3.77 -9.47 -30.90
CA ARG A 313 4.09 -9.97 -32.23
C ARG A 313 4.80 -11.32 -32.18
N PHE A 314 5.77 -11.49 -31.28
CA PHE A 314 6.56 -12.71 -31.16
C PHE A 314 5.69 -13.92 -30.77
N TYR A 315 4.78 -13.74 -29.83
CA TYR A 315 3.87 -14.81 -29.36
C TYR A 315 2.54 -14.86 -30.10
N ASN A 316 2.28 -13.91 -31.01
CA ASN A 316 1.00 -13.76 -31.70
C ASN A 316 -0.19 -13.69 -30.73
N VAL A 317 -0.08 -12.78 -29.75
CA VAL A 317 -1.09 -12.54 -28.72
C VAL A 317 -1.45 -11.05 -28.66
N VAL A 318 -2.63 -10.76 -28.15
CA VAL A 318 -3.05 -9.40 -27.79
C VAL A 318 -3.03 -9.30 -26.26
N ILE A 319 -2.30 -8.32 -25.74
CA ILE A 319 -2.28 -7.94 -24.34
C ILE A 319 -3.22 -6.75 -24.23
N GLU A 320 -4.41 -7.00 -23.69
CA GLU A 320 -5.44 -5.99 -23.53
C GLU A 320 -5.08 -5.02 -22.41
N GLU A 321 -5.61 -3.79 -22.51
CA GLU A 321 -5.56 -2.84 -21.41
C GLU A 321 -6.30 -3.44 -20.20
N LEU A 322 -5.74 -3.25 -19.01
CA LEU A 322 -6.33 -3.80 -17.79
C LEU A 322 -7.76 -3.23 -17.63
N PRO A 323 -8.81 -4.08 -17.60
CA PRO A 323 -10.18 -3.60 -17.46
C PRO A 323 -10.35 -2.90 -16.11
N SER A 324 -11.29 -1.96 -16.06
CA SER A 324 -11.62 -1.21 -14.84
C SER A 324 -12.03 -2.12 -13.67
N ASN A 325 -12.58 -3.31 -13.95
CA ASN A 325 -12.86 -4.34 -12.95
C ASN A 325 -11.83 -5.49 -13.02
N VAL A 326 -10.90 -5.50 -12.06
CA VAL A 326 -9.85 -6.54 -11.94
C VAL A 326 -10.35 -7.77 -11.17
N ALA A 327 -11.45 -7.66 -10.41
CA ALA A 327 -11.95 -8.75 -9.56
C ALA A 327 -12.51 -9.93 -10.37
N ASP A 328 -13.00 -9.68 -11.58
CA ASP A 328 -13.53 -10.73 -12.48
C ASP A 328 -12.43 -11.57 -13.15
N LEU A 329 -11.16 -11.16 -13.03
CA LEU A 329 -10.01 -11.82 -13.65
C LEU A 329 -9.31 -12.84 -12.73
N LEU A 330 -9.46 -12.71 -11.40
CA LEU A 330 -8.75 -13.49 -10.37
C LEU A 330 -9.57 -14.66 -9.83
#